data_AF-A0A9E7GHR1-F1
#
_entry.id   AF-A0A9E7GHR1-F1
#
_cell.length_a   1.000
_cell.length_b   1.000
_cell.length_c   1.000
_cell.angle_alpha   90.00
_cell.angle_beta   90.00
_cell.angle_gamma   90.00
#
_symmetry.space_group_name_H-M   'P 1'
#
loop_
_entity.id
_entity.type
_entity.pdbx_description
1 polymer ?
#
loop_
_entity_poly.entity_id
_entity_poly.type
_entity_poly.pdbx_seq_one_letter_code
_entity_poly.pdbx_strand_id
1 'polypeptide(L)'
;MFMPYLTPEGLVPWHHGVVMWTLRSANGDLYKVLVKELAQTLERQFSGNAEARAAGMVINTMGWVEGLGYEFLLHAIDTFNCDVVLVLGQEKLCSMLKNVLKSKPNVDVVKLHKSGGVVLRNQKVRQKATSFRIREYFYGLANDVSPHSNIVNFSDISVYQIGGGPQAPHSTLPIGAEPVADPTRVIAPSCSSRFICKGA
;
A
#
# COMPACT_ATOMS: atom_id res chain seq x y z
N MET A 1 2.13 -11.67 7.63
CA MET A 1 1.82 -11.40 9.04
C MET A 1 2.83 -12.19 9.83
N PHE A 2 3.97 -11.57 10.10
CA PHE A 2 4.81 -12.03 11.20
C PHE A 2 4.10 -11.54 12.47
N MET A 3 3.68 -12.47 13.31
CA MET A 3 3.24 -12.13 14.66
C MET A 3 4.47 -11.84 15.51
N PRO A 4 4.42 -10.89 16.46
CA PRO A 4 5.41 -10.84 17.52
C PRO A 4 5.34 -12.15 18.31
N TYR A 5 6.50 -12.77 18.57
CA TYR A 5 6.62 -13.88 19.52
C TYR A 5 6.91 -13.27 20.90
N LEU A 6 6.22 -13.76 21.94
CA LEU A 6 6.52 -13.40 23.32
C LEU A 6 7.84 -14.07 23.75
N THR A 7 8.82 -13.28 24.17
CA THR A 7 9.95 -13.73 25.00
C THR A 7 9.65 -13.48 26.48
N PRO A 8 10.22 -14.28 27.40
CA PRO A 8 9.95 -14.20 28.83
C PRO A 8 10.32 -12.87 29.52
N GLU A 9 10.95 -11.93 28.83
CA GLU A 9 11.36 -10.62 29.36
C GLU A 9 10.44 -9.43 28.96
N GLY A 10 9.27 -9.71 28.39
CA GLY A 10 8.28 -8.68 28.07
C GLY A 10 8.13 -8.39 26.57
N LEU A 11 7.23 -7.45 26.27
CA LEU A 11 6.88 -7.03 24.91
C LEU A 11 8.11 -6.33 24.29
N VAL A 12 8.84 -6.99 23.40
CA VAL A 12 9.85 -6.29 22.58
C VAL A 12 9.06 -5.55 21.50
N PRO A 13 8.92 -4.22 21.55
CA PRO A 13 8.34 -3.49 20.45
C PRO A 13 9.33 -3.64 19.29
N TRP A 14 8.83 -3.88 18.08
CA TRP A 14 9.65 -3.75 16.88
C TRP A 14 10.01 -2.27 16.72
N HIS A 15 11.00 -1.80 17.49
CA HIS A 15 11.63 -0.52 17.29
C HIS A 15 12.49 -0.66 16.03
N HIS A 16 12.08 0.09 15.00
CA HIS A 16 12.80 0.43 13.77
C HIS A 16 12.44 -0.38 12.52
N GLY A 17 11.78 0.30 11.57
CA GLY A 17 12.01 0.05 10.13
C GLY A 17 10.97 -0.73 9.31
N VAL A 18 9.86 -1.21 9.88
CA VAL A 18 8.88 -1.97 9.07
C VAL A 18 7.77 -1.07 8.53
N VAL A 19 7.87 -0.71 7.25
CA VAL A 19 6.81 -0.02 6.52
C VAL A 19 6.03 -1.06 5.71
N MET A 20 4.95 -1.56 6.30
CA MET A 20 4.00 -2.42 5.59
C MET A 20 2.95 -1.55 4.90
N TRP A 21 2.94 -1.55 3.57
CA TRP A 21 1.93 -0.81 2.80
C TRP A 21 1.19 -1.74 1.84
N THR A 22 -0.12 -1.57 1.75
CA THR A 22 -0.95 -2.23 0.72
C THR A 22 -1.93 -1.22 0.15
N LEU A 23 -1.53 -0.51 -0.90
CA LEU A 23 -2.48 0.24 -1.72
C LEU A 23 -2.91 -0.61 -2.90
N ARG A 24 -4.18 -1.00 -2.90
CA ARG A 24 -4.85 -1.46 -4.12
C ARG A 24 -5.54 -0.25 -4.73
N SER A 25 -4.78 0.58 -5.43
CA SER A 25 -5.34 1.64 -6.26
C SER A 25 -5.41 1.13 -7.70
N ALA A 26 -6.59 1.21 -8.31
CA ALA A 26 -6.74 1.01 -9.75
C ALA A 26 -6.13 2.19 -10.55
N ASN A 27 -5.87 3.31 -9.87
CA ASN A 27 -5.21 4.48 -10.42
C ASN A 27 -3.70 4.38 -10.18
N GLY A 28 -2.95 4.10 -11.26
CA GLY A 28 -1.52 3.86 -11.18
C GLY A 28 -0.67 5.10 -10.96
N ASP A 29 -1.10 6.25 -11.44
CA ASP A 29 -0.37 7.50 -11.23
C ASP A 29 -0.48 7.96 -9.78
N LEU A 30 -1.68 7.86 -9.20
CA LEU A 30 -1.87 8.10 -7.76
C LEU A 30 -1.01 7.16 -6.91
N TYR A 31 -0.91 5.88 -7.28
CA TYR A 31 -0.03 4.94 -6.59
C TYR A 31 1.43 5.42 -6.64
N LYS A 32 1.93 5.78 -7.82
CA LYS A 32 3.32 6.22 -8.01
C LYS A 32 3.62 7.49 -7.20
N VAL A 33 2.69 8.44 -7.15
CA VAL A 33 2.80 9.67 -6.33
C VAL A 33 2.85 9.32 -4.85
N LEU A 34 1.92 8.53 -4.34
CA LEU A 34 1.89 8.16 -2.92
C LEU A 34 3.14 7.41 -2.47
N VAL A 35 3.69 6.54 -3.33
CA VAL A 35 4.96 5.84 -3.06
C VAL A 35 6.13 6.83 -2.99
N LYS A 36 6.19 7.82 -3.88
CA LYS A 36 7.23 8.86 -3.84
C LYS A 36 7.14 9.71 -2.58
N GLU A 37 5.94 10.17 -2.21
CA GLU A 37 5.73 10.96 -1.00
C GLU A 37 6.11 10.18 0.27
N LEU A 38 5.77 8.90 0.32
CA LEU A 38 6.17 8.02 1.42
C LEU A 38 7.69 7.87 1.50
N ALA A 39 8.37 7.60 0.37
CA ALA A 39 9.82 7.47 0.33
C ALA A 39 10.52 8.75 0.81
N GLN A 40 10.09 9.91 0.32
CA GLN A 40 10.62 11.20 0.75
C GLN A 40 10.41 11.45 2.24
N THR A 41 9.24 11.08 2.77
CA THR A 41 8.93 11.22 4.19
C THR A 41 9.86 10.34 5.03
N LEU A 42 10.08 9.08 4.62
CA LEU A 42 10.99 8.17 5.32
C LEU A 42 12.44 8.64 5.25
N GLU A 43 12.89 9.17 4.12
CA GLU A 43 14.24 9.70 3.97
C GLU A 43 14.49 10.89 4.90
N ARG A 44 13.51 11.79 5.06
CA ARG A 44 13.55 12.87 6.06
C ARG A 44 13.58 12.34 7.50
N GLN A 45 12.86 11.26 7.79
CA GLN A 45 12.93 10.64 9.13
C GLN A 45 14.30 10.01 9.39
N PHE A 46 14.87 9.35 8.38
CA PHE A 46 16.19 8.72 8.47
C PHE A 46 17.33 9.74 8.53
N SER A 47 17.19 10.94 7.98
CA SER A 47 18.21 11.99 8.13
C SER A 47 18.30 12.49 9.58
N GLY A 48 17.18 12.50 10.32
CA GLY A 48 17.12 12.90 11.73
C GLY A 48 17.40 11.78 12.74
N ASN A 49 17.35 10.50 12.34
CA ASN A 49 17.54 9.36 13.23
C ASN A 49 18.59 8.36 12.68
N ALA A 50 19.77 8.36 13.30
CA ALA A 50 20.89 7.51 12.88
C ALA A 50 20.63 6.01 13.11
N GLU A 51 19.91 5.64 14.18
CA GLU A 51 19.58 4.24 14.48
C GLU A 51 18.59 3.68 13.44
N ALA A 52 17.54 4.45 13.11
CA ALA A 52 16.58 4.08 12.09
C ALA A 52 17.25 3.95 10.70
N ARG A 53 18.21 4.83 10.39
CA ARG A 53 18.99 4.76 9.15
C ARG A 53 19.85 3.51 9.09
N ALA A 54 20.50 3.14 10.20
CA ALA A 54 21.30 1.92 10.28
C ALA A 54 20.46 0.64 10.22
N ALA A 55 19.23 0.67 10.76
CA ALA A 55 18.29 -0.45 10.71
C ALA A 55 17.71 -0.69 9.31
N GLY A 56 17.64 0.35 8.47
CA GLY A 56 17.10 0.27 7.13
C GLY A 56 15.57 0.11 7.10
N MET A 57 15.06 -0.47 6.00
CA MET A 57 13.61 -0.65 5.80
C MET A 57 13.25 -2.03 5.24
N VAL A 58 12.13 -2.57 5.71
CA VAL A 58 11.52 -3.77 5.13
C VAL A 58 10.18 -3.40 4.50
N ILE A 59 10.10 -3.53 3.17
CA ILE A 59 8.93 -3.16 2.38
C ILE A 59 8.16 -4.42 1.99
N ASN A 60 6.93 -4.53 2.48
CA ASN A 60 6.00 -5.56 1.99
C ASN A 60 5.19 -5.00 0.82
N THR A 61 5.23 -5.70 -0.33
CA THR A 61 4.50 -5.32 -1.54
C THR A 61 3.15 -6.05 -1.65
N MET A 62 2.39 -5.71 -2.69
CA MET A 62 1.15 -6.41 -3.05
C MET A 62 1.42 -7.66 -3.88
N GLY A 63 0.49 -8.62 -3.85
CA GLY A 63 0.58 -9.86 -4.62
C GLY A 63 0.22 -9.74 -6.10
N TRP A 64 0.07 -8.53 -6.64
CA TRP A 64 -0.21 -8.30 -8.06
C TRP A 64 1.11 -8.09 -8.80
N VAL A 65 1.51 -9.09 -9.60
CA VAL A 65 2.87 -9.20 -10.16
C VAL A 65 2.90 -9.15 -11.68
N GLU A 66 1.77 -8.84 -12.32
CA GLU A 66 1.60 -8.83 -13.78
C GLU A 66 1.05 -7.48 -14.24
N GLY A 67 1.36 -7.09 -15.49
CA GLY A 67 0.93 -5.80 -16.06
C GLY A 67 1.35 -4.61 -15.20
N LEU A 68 0.41 -3.73 -14.87
CA LEU A 68 0.62 -2.59 -13.98
C LEU A 68 1.22 -2.97 -12.62
N GLY A 69 0.87 -4.16 -12.10
CA GLY A 69 1.44 -4.66 -10.85
C GLY A 69 2.96 -4.82 -10.92
N TYR A 70 3.48 -5.29 -12.07
CA TYR A 70 4.91 -5.40 -12.30
C TYR A 70 5.60 -4.03 -12.39
N GLU A 71 4.96 -3.06 -13.06
CA GLU A 71 5.47 -1.69 -13.12
C GLU A 71 5.53 -1.03 -11.74
N PHE A 72 4.55 -1.29 -10.89
CA PHE A 72 4.56 -0.80 -9.50
C PHE A 72 5.69 -1.40 -8.67
N LEU A 73 6.04 -2.67 -8.89
CA LEU A 73 7.20 -3.28 -8.23
C LEU A 73 8.51 -2.61 -8.65
N LEU A 74 8.72 -2.40 -9.97
CA LEU A 74 9.90 -1.70 -10.46
C LEU A 74 9.97 -0.26 -9.94
N HIS A 75 8.84 0.46 -9.97
CA HIS A 75 8.75 1.82 -9.43
C HIS A 75 9.08 1.87 -7.94
N ALA A 76 8.61 0.90 -7.15
CA ALA A 76 8.91 0.85 -5.72
C ALA A 76 10.40 0.55 -5.46
N ILE A 77 10.99 -0.41 -6.17
CA ILE A 77 12.43 -0.74 -6.06
C ILE A 77 13.28 0.51 -6.31
N ASP A 78 12.93 1.27 -7.34
CA ASP A 78 13.65 2.49 -7.72
C ASP A 78 13.41 3.64 -6.75
N THR A 79 12.16 3.83 -6.32
CA THR A 79 11.78 4.96 -5.45
C THR A 79 12.31 4.81 -4.03
N PHE A 80 12.43 3.58 -3.52
CA PHE A 80 12.98 3.31 -2.20
C PHE A 80 14.48 2.98 -2.21
N ASN A 81 15.13 2.96 -3.38
CA ASN A 81 16.53 2.54 -3.54
C ASN A 81 16.81 1.18 -2.87
N CYS A 82 15.99 0.17 -3.17
CA CYS A 82 16.10 -1.14 -2.53
C CYS A 82 17.40 -1.87 -2.94
N ASP A 83 18.21 -2.28 -1.96
CA ASP A 83 19.43 -3.06 -2.20
C ASP A 83 19.17 -4.56 -2.38
N VAL A 84 18.13 -5.10 -1.75
CA VAL A 84 17.80 -6.53 -1.78
C VAL A 84 16.33 -6.74 -2.08
N VAL A 85 16.03 -7.54 -3.10
CA VAL A 85 14.67 -7.91 -3.52
C VAL A 85 14.44 -9.40 -3.30
N LEU A 86 13.57 -9.71 -2.35
CA LEU A 86 13.22 -11.08 -1.99
C LEU A 86 11.98 -11.56 -2.77
N VAL A 87 12.14 -12.59 -3.62
CA VAL A 87 11.04 -13.15 -4.42
C VAL A 87 10.59 -14.50 -3.86
N LEU A 88 9.36 -14.57 -3.36
CA LEU A 88 8.80 -15.75 -2.69
C LEU A 88 7.99 -16.65 -3.65
N GLY A 89 8.54 -17.81 -4.00
CA GLY A 89 7.86 -18.88 -4.75
C GLY A 89 7.20 -18.44 -6.06
N GLN A 90 7.87 -17.56 -6.81
CA GLN A 90 7.49 -17.06 -8.12
C GLN A 90 8.71 -17.01 -9.05
N GLU A 91 9.03 -18.15 -9.69
CA GLU A 91 10.21 -18.31 -10.55
C GLU A 91 10.26 -17.32 -11.70
N LYS A 92 9.13 -17.20 -12.42
CA LYS A 92 9.02 -16.32 -13.58
C LYS A 92 9.32 -14.87 -13.20
N LEU A 93 8.74 -14.40 -12.09
CA LEU A 93 8.98 -13.04 -11.58
C LEU A 93 10.44 -12.82 -11.21
N CYS A 94 11.07 -13.80 -10.53
CA CYS A 94 12.48 -13.73 -10.18
C CYS A 94 13.37 -13.57 -11.41
N SER A 95 13.15 -14.39 -12.45
CA SER A 95 13.91 -14.30 -13.71
C SER A 95 13.69 -12.97 -14.43
N MET A 96 12.46 -12.46 -14.46
CA MET A 96 12.16 -11.14 -15.06
C MET A 96 12.88 -10.01 -14.30
N LEU A 97 12.77 -9.98 -12.98
CA LEU A 97 13.44 -8.97 -12.15
C LEU A 97 14.95 -9.04 -12.27
N LYS A 98 15.54 -10.24 -12.22
CA LYS A 98 16.98 -10.43 -12.46
C LYS A 98 17.40 -9.88 -13.81
N ASN A 99 16.63 -10.12 -14.86
CA ASN A 99 16.98 -9.63 -16.19
C ASN A 99 16.94 -8.10 -16.30
N VAL A 100 15.93 -7.45 -15.72
CA VAL A 100 15.80 -5.99 -15.76
C VAL A 100 16.84 -5.31 -14.84
N LEU A 101 17.03 -5.85 -13.64
CA LEU A 101 17.89 -5.28 -12.61
C LEU A 101 19.37 -5.64 -12.77
N LYS A 102 19.75 -6.48 -13.75
CA LYS A 102 21.16 -6.69 -14.16
C LYS A 102 21.90 -5.39 -14.45
N SER A 103 21.19 -4.38 -14.94
CA SER A 103 21.72 -3.04 -15.22
C SER A 103 22.08 -2.25 -13.95
N LYS A 104 21.58 -2.67 -12.78
CA LYS A 104 21.77 -2.02 -11.49
C LYS A 104 22.59 -2.95 -10.57
N PRO A 105 23.93 -2.82 -10.55
CA PRO A 105 24.80 -3.75 -9.81
C PRO A 105 24.60 -3.73 -8.29
N ASN A 106 23.91 -2.71 -7.77
CA ASN A 106 23.68 -2.54 -6.33
C ASN A 106 22.42 -3.27 -5.82
N VAL A 107 21.66 -3.93 -6.69
CA VAL A 107 20.40 -4.60 -6.32
C VAL A 107 20.54 -6.11 -6.47
N ASP A 108 20.53 -6.83 -5.34
CA ASP A 108 20.52 -8.29 -5.34
C ASP A 108 19.09 -8.84 -5.36
N VAL A 109 18.84 -9.79 -6.26
CA VAL A 109 17.52 -10.43 -6.41
C VAL A 109 17.62 -11.88 -5.93
N VAL A 110 17.09 -12.12 -4.73
CA VAL A 110 17.17 -13.42 -4.06
C VAL A 110 15.85 -14.16 -4.17
N LYS A 111 15.93 -15.40 -4.65
CA LYS A 111 14.79 -16.31 -4.68
C LYS A 111 14.66 -17.03 -3.36
N LEU A 112 13.44 -17.04 -2.81
CA LEU A 112 13.09 -17.77 -1.60
C LEU A 112 11.96 -18.76 -1.85
N HIS A 113 12.04 -19.91 -1.20
CA HIS A 113 10.97 -20.91 -1.23
C HIS A 113 9.86 -20.51 -0.24
N LYS A 114 8.60 -20.76 -0.62
CA LYS A 114 7.49 -20.59 0.30
C LYS A 114 7.55 -21.68 1.37
N SER A 115 7.28 -21.32 2.63
CA SER A 115 7.13 -22.30 3.70
C SER A 115 5.92 -23.23 3.42
N GLY A 116 6.06 -24.51 3.77
CA GLY A 116 4.99 -25.51 3.58
C GLY A 116 3.72 -25.22 4.38
N GLY A 117 3.79 -24.43 5.45
CA GLY A 117 2.63 -23.99 6.23
C GLY A 117 1.84 -22.83 5.60
N VAL A 118 2.27 -22.31 4.45
CA VAL A 118 1.57 -21.20 3.78
C VAL A 118 0.30 -21.72 3.10
N VAL A 119 -0.85 -21.34 3.65
CA VAL A 119 -2.16 -21.68 3.11
C VAL A 119 -2.66 -20.59 2.17
N LEU A 120 -3.20 -20.99 1.02
CA LEU A 120 -3.87 -20.08 0.08
C LEU A 120 -5.11 -19.47 0.73
N ARG A 121 -5.16 -18.14 0.73
CA ARG A 121 -6.31 -17.39 1.25
C ARG A 121 -7.26 -17.06 0.11
N ASN A 122 -8.52 -17.44 0.27
CA ASN A 122 -9.56 -17.02 -0.67
C ASN A 122 -10.01 -15.56 -0.42
N GLN A 123 -10.87 -15.03 -1.29
CA GLN A 123 -11.35 -13.66 -1.20
C GLN A 123 -12.15 -13.40 0.09
N LYS A 124 -12.95 -14.37 0.55
CA LYS A 124 -13.75 -14.26 1.78
C LYS A 124 -12.86 -14.09 3.02
N VAL A 125 -11.77 -14.86 3.10
CA VAL A 125 -10.78 -14.73 4.19
C VAL A 125 -10.11 -13.36 4.17
N ARG A 126 -9.75 -12.83 2.98
CA ARG A 126 -9.15 -11.49 2.85
C ARG A 126 -10.13 -10.37 3.25
N GLN A 127 -11.39 -10.49 2.86
CA GLN A 127 -12.44 -9.55 3.27
C GLN A 127 -12.62 -9.57 4.79
N LYS A 128 -12.77 -10.75 5.40
CA LYS A 128 -12.90 -10.89 6.86
C LYS A 128 -11.69 -10.31 7.60
N ALA A 129 -10.47 -10.57 7.12
CA ALA A 129 -9.26 -10.00 7.69
C ALA A 129 -9.23 -8.47 7.57
N THR A 130 -9.74 -7.90 6.47
CA THR A 130 -9.82 -6.45 6.27
C THR A 130 -10.81 -5.83 7.25
N SER A 131 -12.02 -6.39 7.36
CA SER A 131 -13.03 -5.95 8.35
C SER A 131 -12.52 -6.06 9.78
N PHE A 132 -11.78 -7.12 10.11
CA PHE A 132 -11.15 -7.28 11.42
C PHE A 132 -10.13 -6.17 11.70
N ARG A 133 -9.28 -5.82 10.71
CA ARG A 133 -8.27 -4.75 10.87
C ARG A 133 -8.92 -3.37 11.05
N ILE A 134 -10.03 -3.11 10.36
CA ILE A 134 -10.80 -1.87 10.56
C ILE A 134 -11.36 -1.82 11.98
N ARG A 135 -11.94 -2.93 12.48
CA ARG A 135 -12.44 -3.00 13.86
C ARG A 135 -11.32 -2.82 14.88
N GLU A 136 -10.20 -3.50 14.70
CA GLU A 136 -9.01 -3.41 15.56
C GLU A 136 -8.47 -1.98 15.64
N TYR A 137 -8.52 -1.21 14.55
CA TYR A 137 -8.13 0.21 14.57
C TYR A 137 -8.99 1.05 15.52
N PHE A 138 -10.31 0.83 15.56
CA PHE A 138 -11.22 1.63 16.41
C PHE A 138 -11.34 1.12 17.85
N TYR A 139 -11.33 -0.20 18.03
CA TYR A 139 -11.60 -0.83 19.33
C TYR A 139 -10.32 -1.36 20.01
N GLY A 140 -9.19 -1.40 19.31
CA GLY A 140 -7.98 -2.07 19.80
C GLY A 140 -8.03 -3.59 19.62
N LEU A 141 -6.92 -4.26 19.96
CA LEU A 141 -6.79 -5.71 19.79
C LEU A 141 -7.65 -6.49 20.78
N ALA A 142 -7.76 -5.97 22.01
CA ALA A 142 -8.51 -6.59 23.10
C ALA A 142 -9.89 -5.95 23.32
N ASN A 143 -10.31 -5.04 22.44
CA ASN A 143 -11.45 -4.13 22.68
C ASN A 143 -11.22 -3.20 23.90
N ASP A 144 -9.96 -2.80 24.09
CA ASP A 144 -9.47 -1.94 25.17
C ASP A 144 -9.63 -0.45 24.87
N VAL A 145 -9.97 -0.10 23.63
CA VAL A 145 -10.27 1.28 23.20
C VAL A 145 -11.77 1.45 23.00
N SER A 146 -12.31 2.58 23.45
CA SER A 146 -13.71 2.95 23.29
C SER A 146 -13.85 4.10 22.29
N PRO A 147 -14.15 3.85 21.01
CA PRO A 147 -14.30 4.90 20.01
C PRO A 147 -15.56 5.73 20.29
N HIS A 148 -15.49 7.02 19.98
CA HIS A 148 -16.62 7.95 20.16
C HIS A 148 -17.33 8.23 18.83
N SER A 149 -18.66 8.27 18.86
CA SER A 149 -19.49 8.57 17.70
C SER A 149 -20.04 9.98 17.80
N ASN A 150 -19.69 10.84 16.84
CA ASN A 150 -20.13 12.23 16.75
C ASN A 150 -20.94 12.46 15.47
N ILE A 151 -21.98 13.27 15.58
CA ILE A 151 -22.73 13.79 14.44
C ILE A 151 -22.16 15.17 14.11
N VAL A 152 -21.82 15.42 12.85
CA VAL A 152 -21.20 16.67 12.37
C VAL A 152 -22.01 17.19 11.19
N ASN A 153 -22.20 18.51 11.09
CA ASN A 153 -22.91 19.09 9.94
C ASN A 153 -22.05 19.04 8.69
N PHE A 154 -22.69 18.91 7.52
CA PHE A 154 -21.99 18.98 6.25
C PHE A 154 -21.35 20.35 5.98
N SER A 155 -21.79 21.42 6.65
CA SER A 155 -21.14 22.73 6.61
C SER A 155 -19.77 22.73 7.26
N ASP A 156 -19.52 21.81 8.19
CA ASP A 156 -18.34 21.81 9.05
C ASP A 156 -17.23 20.90 8.49
N ILE A 157 -17.53 20.15 7.42
CA ILE A 157 -16.59 19.23 6.77
C ILE A 157 -16.60 19.40 5.25
N SER A 158 -15.44 19.22 4.63
CA SER A 158 -15.31 19.14 3.18
C SER A 158 -14.82 17.75 2.80
N VAL A 159 -15.61 17.04 1.99
CA VAL A 159 -15.25 15.70 1.50
C VAL A 159 -14.69 15.84 0.09
N TYR A 160 -13.57 15.17 -0.16
CA TYR A 160 -12.90 15.16 -1.44
C TYR A 160 -12.59 13.72 -1.86
N GLN A 161 -12.67 13.48 -3.15
CA GLN A 161 -12.26 12.23 -3.78
C GLN A 161 -11.07 12.51 -4.71
N ILE A 162 -10.05 11.66 -4.64
CA ILE A 162 -8.87 11.76 -5.51
C ILE A 162 -9.08 10.82 -6.69
N GLY A 163 -9.04 11.37 -7.90
CA GLY A 163 -9.34 10.65 -9.13
C GLY A 163 -10.84 10.31 -9.29
N GLY A 164 -11.24 9.98 -10.52
CA GLY A 164 -12.62 9.57 -10.81
C GLY A 164 -13.57 10.70 -11.21
N GLY A 165 -13.13 11.61 -12.06
CA GLY A 165 -14.07 12.41 -12.88
C GLY A 165 -14.74 11.50 -13.91
N PRO A 166 -15.89 11.88 -14.51
CA PRO A 166 -16.49 11.10 -15.58
C PRO A 166 -15.47 10.96 -16.70
N GLN A 167 -14.90 9.76 -16.83
CA GLN A 167 -14.08 9.41 -17.98
C GLN A 167 -15.07 9.22 -19.13
N ALA A 168 -15.09 10.16 -20.07
CA ALA A 168 -15.89 10.00 -21.28
C ALA A 168 -15.44 8.69 -21.95
N PRO A 169 -16.36 7.77 -22.29
CA PRO A 169 -15.98 6.57 -23.04
C PRO A 169 -15.27 6.99 -24.34
N HIS A 170 -14.35 6.16 -24.84
CA HIS A 170 -13.59 6.46 -26.07
C HIS A 170 -14.48 6.79 -27.28
N SER A 171 -15.73 6.31 -27.28
CA SER A 171 -16.75 6.62 -28.28
C SER A 171 -17.24 8.07 -28.30
N THR A 172 -17.00 8.84 -27.22
CA THR A 172 -17.34 10.26 -27.08
C THR A 172 -16.14 11.20 -27.25
N LEU A 173 -14.93 10.64 -27.46
CA LEU A 173 -13.73 11.42 -27.74
C LEU A 173 -13.53 11.59 -29.25
N PRO A 174 -13.12 12.78 -29.74
CA PRO A 174 -12.72 12.95 -31.14
C PRO A 174 -11.63 11.96 -31.52
N ILE A 175 -11.62 11.55 -32.79
CA ILE A 175 -10.62 10.58 -33.28
C ILE A 175 -9.20 11.14 -33.03
N GLY A 176 -8.40 10.40 -32.26
CA GLY A 176 -7.05 10.81 -31.85
C GLY A 176 -6.94 11.57 -30.52
N ALA A 177 -8.04 11.81 -29.80
CA ALA A 177 -8.00 12.40 -28.46
C ALA A 177 -7.97 11.30 -27.38
N GLU A 178 -6.93 11.32 -26.54
CA GLU A 178 -6.86 10.50 -25.33
C GLU A 178 -7.64 11.18 -24.18
N PRO A 179 -8.26 10.43 -23.26
CA PRO A 179 -8.94 10.99 -22.11
C PRO A 179 -7.93 11.66 -21.16
N VAL A 180 -7.76 12.97 -21.30
CA VAL A 180 -6.93 13.80 -20.40
C VAL A 180 -7.75 14.19 -19.17
N ALA A 181 -8.07 13.21 -18.32
CA ALA A 181 -8.45 13.50 -16.95
C ALA A 181 -7.21 13.29 -16.07
N ASP A 182 -6.72 14.36 -15.42
CA ASP A 182 -5.63 14.23 -14.45
C ASP A 182 -6.01 13.20 -13.39
N PRO A 183 -5.30 12.06 -13.31
CA PRO A 183 -5.64 10.96 -12.42
C PRO A 183 -5.45 11.35 -10.94
N THR A 184 -4.66 12.38 -10.65
CA THR A 184 -4.43 12.89 -9.30
C THR A 184 -5.33 14.06 -8.92
N ARG A 185 -6.23 14.46 -9.83
CA ARG A 185 -7.15 15.56 -9.58
C ARG A 185 -8.08 15.28 -8.40
N VAL A 186 -8.23 16.28 -7.56
CA VAL A 186 -9.19 16.29 -6.45
C VAL A 186 -10.56 16.76 -6.95
N ILE A 187 -11.60 16.00 -6.60
CA ILE A 187 -12.99 16.27 -6.99
C ILE A 187 -13.85 16.29 -5.73
N ALA A 188 -14.70 17.30 -5.59
CA ALA A 188 -15.74 17.30 -4.58
C ALA A 188 -16.90 16.41 -5.07
N PRO A 189 -17.18 15.26 -4.45
CA PRO A 189 -18.32 14.43 -4.82
C PRO A 189 -19.62 15.19 -4.54
N SER A 190 -20.63 15.03 -5.40
CA SER A 190 -21.97 15.55 -5.13
C SER A 190 -22.58 14.76 -3.97
N CYS A 191 -22.67 15.39 -2.80
CA CYS A 191 -23.36 14.81 -1.65
C CYS A 191 -24.87 14.72 -1.96
N SER A 192 -25.33 13.58 -2.46
CA SER A 192 -26.74 13.22 -2.35
C SER A 192 -27.06 12.86 -0.89
N SER A 193 -28.30 13.08 -0.46
CA SER A 193 -28.82 12.92 0.91
C SER A 193 -28.76 11.49 1.49
N ARG A 194 -27.91 10.62 0.95
CA ARG A 194 -27.86 9.18 1.24
C ARG A 194 -26.48 8.65 1.62
N PHE A 195 -25.59 9.48 2.16
CA PHE A 195 -24.45 8.99 2.94
C PHE A 195 -24.94 8.63 4.35
N ILE A 196 -25.52 7.44 4.48
CA ILE A 196 -25.71 6.82 5.80
C ILE A 196 -24.34 6.27 6.20
N CYS A 197 -23.67 6.92 7.15
CA CYS A 197 -22.70 6.23 7.99
C CYS A 197 -23.45 5.10 8.68
N LYS A 198 -23.50 3.91 8.08
CA LYS A 198 -23.95 2.72 8.79
C LYS A 198 -22.92 2.48 9.87
N GLY A 199 -23.30 2.80 11.11
CA GLY A 199 -22.59 2.36 12.30
C GLY A 199 -22.29 0.88 12.18
N ALA A 200 -21.07 0.52 12.56
CA ALA A 200 -20.63 -0.86 12.67
C ALA A 200 -21.49 -1.64 13.68
#